data_AF-A0A5N6TCC0-F1
#
_entry.id   AF-A0A5N6TCC0-F1
#
_cell.length_a   1.000
_cell.length_b   1.000
_cell.length_c   1.000
_cell.angle_alpha   90.00
_cell.angle_beta   90.00
_cell.angle_gamma   90.00
#
_symmetry.space_group_name_H-M   'P 1'
#
loop_
_entity.id
_entity.type
_entity.pdbx_description
1 polymer ?
#
loop_
_entity_poly.entity_id
_entity_poly.type
_entity_poly.pdbx_seq_one_letter_code
_entity_poly.pdbx_strand_id
1 'polypeptide(L)'
;MLSRTLLFSSSILWARVANAAFGITTSDDSYVIDAGSQNPLKFTVSRSSCDITSINYYGSELQYSGKGSHINSGLGSADVSAVEDGDYIKVTCDTDTLTHYFVVHNGDPIIHMATYTTEEPSVGELRFIARLNSELLPNEEPFGDVSTTAGGSVVEGSDVFLVDGETRSKFYSSQRFIDDQRHCIAGGAHRVCMILNQYETSSGGPFFRDINSNSGGDYNSLYWYMNSGHVQTEDRRQGLHGPYSMYFSRSGTPSTDIDTSFFANLDIKGYVAADGRGTVSGTASGADSSFKWVVHWYNADAQYWTYASSDGSFTSPAMKPGDYTMVYYQGEYKVAETSVSVTAGSSTSKDISGSVETGETIFKIGDWDGTPTGFRNAENQLRMHPSDSRMSSWGPLTYTVGSSEPTDFPMAAFKGVNDPVTIKFTATSSQTGAATLRIGTTLSFAGGRPQATINDYEGSAPSAPTNLNSRGVTRGAYRGLGEVYDLSVPSGTIVEGENTITISIISGSSGDEFLAPNVIFDCIELFQ
;
A
#
# COMPACT_ATOMS: atom_id res chain seq x y z
N MET A 1 -16.41 89.23 -11.52
CA MET A 1 -16.70 88.14 -12.48
C MET A 1 -15.91 86.92 -12.03
N LEU A 2 -16.59 85.79 -11.90
CA LEU A 2 -16.18 84.60 -11.14
C LEU A 2 -14.94 83.89 -11.72
N SER A 3 -14.04 83.48 -10.83
CA SER A 3 -13.05 82.42 -11.05
C SER A 3 -13.71 81.07 -10.72
N ARG A 4 -13.58 80.06 -11.62
CA ARG A 4 -14.02 78.68 -11.38
C ARG A 4 -12.80 77.76 -11.31
N THR A 5 -12.48 77.33 -10.10
CA THR A 5 -11.54 76.24 -9.82
C THR A 5 -12.33 74.92 -9.82
N LEU A 6 -11.97 73.98 -10.70
CA LEU A 6 -12.46 72.59 -10.62
C LEU A 6 -11.62 71.83 -9.58
N LEU A 7 -12.24 71.37 -8.49
CA LEU A 7 -11.68 70.35 -7.62
C LEU A 7 -12.11 68.96 -8.13
N PHE A 8 -11.14 68.11 -8.46
CA PHE A 8 -11.33 66.66 -8.60
C PHE A 8 -11.39 66.05 -7.19
N SER A 9 -12.54 65.48 -6.82
CA SER A 9 -12.67 64.70 -5.59
C SER A 9 -12.34 63.24 -5.92
N SER A 10 -11.23 62.72 -5.36
CA SER A 10 -10.85 61.32 -5.48
C SER A 10 -11.48 60.54 -4.34
N SER A 11 -12.53 59.76 -4.65
CA SER A 11 -13.18 58.86 -3.70
C SER A 11 -12.34 57.58 -3.57
N ILE A 12 -11.57 57.47 -2.49
CA ILE A 12 -10.88 56.23 -2.12
C ILE A 12 -11.95 55.24 -1.63
N LEU A 13 -12.34 54.28 -2.47
CA LEU A 13 -13.09 53.10 -2.05
C LEU A 13 -12.18 52.26 -1.14
N TRP A 14 -12.42 52.30 0.17
CA TRP A 14 -11.94 51.28 1.08
C TRP A 14 -12.71 49.99 0.78
N ALA A 15 -12.14 49.12 -0.06
CA ALA A 15 -12.57 47.73 -0.12
C ALA A 15 -12.29 47.11 1.25
N ARG A 16 -13.36 46.80 2.00
CA ARG A 16 -13.25 45.92 3.17
C ARG A 16 -12.82 44.56 2.63
N VAL A 17 -11.56 44.20 2.85
CA VAL A 17 -11.12 42.82 2.71
C VAL A 17 -11.86 42.04 3.79
N ALA A 18 -12.87 41.25 3.39
CA ALA A 18 -13.48 40.30 4.30
C ALA A 18 -12.44 39.20 4.55
N ASN A 19 -11.82 39.21 5.72
CA ASN A 19 -11.00 38.09 6.16
C ASN A 19 -11.91 36.85 6.23
N ALA A 20 -11.51 35.75 5.58
CA ALA A 20 -12.12 34.45 5.82
C ALA A 20 -12.02 34.16 7.32
N ALA A 21 -13.14 33.90 7.99
CA ALA A 21 -13.15 33.72 9.43
C ALA A 21 -12.94 32.24 9.73
N PHE A 22 -11.71 31.88 10.11
CA PHE A 22 -11.43 30.63 10.80
C PHE A 22 -12.43 30.45 11.95
N GLY A 23 -13.03 29.26 12.05
CA GLY A 23 -13.97 28.98 13.13
C GLY A 23 -15.00 27.91 12.83
N ILE A 24 -15.88 27.71 13.80
CA ILE A 24 -16.97 26.73 13.76
C ILE A 24 -18.30 27.46 13.65
N THR A 25 -19.11 27.10 12.65
CA THR A 25 -20.54 27.46 12.61
C THR A 25 -21.37 26.26 13.03
N THR A 26 -22.11 26.39 14.12
CA THR A 26 -22.97 25.32 14.66
C THR A 26 -24.41 25.49 14.19
N SER A 27 -24.99 24.39 13.71
CA SER A 27 -26.43 24.22 13.55
C SER A 27 -26.92 23.01 14.36
N ASP A 28 -28.22 22.75 14.36
CA ASP A 28 -28.79 21.57 15.03
C ASP A 28 -28.23 20.27 14.42
N ASP A 29 -28.05 20.25 13.09
CA ASP A 29 -27.69 19.03 12.35
C ASP A 29 -26.19 18.90 12.02
N SER A 30 -25.43 20.01 12.07
CA SER A 30 -24.04 20.01 11.58
C SER A 30 -23.12 21.03 12.24
N TYR A 31 -21.82 20.77 12.13
CA TYR A 31 -20.76 21.76 12.29
C TYR A 31 -20.18 22.09 10.92
N VAL A 32 -20.12 23.38 10.56
CA VAL A 32 -19.35 23.85 9.41
C VAL A 32 -18.02 24.39 9.91
N ILE A 33 -16.93 23.82 9.41
CA ILE A 33 -15.56 24.15 9.78
C ILE A 33 -14.96 24.99 8.65
N ASP A 34 -14.53 26.21 8.96
CA ASP A 34 -13.78 27.09 8.06
C ASP A 34 -12.29 27.05 8.45
N ALA A 35 -11.44 26.56 7.56
CA ALA A 35 -10.01 26.41 7.82
C ALA A 35 -9.24 27.76 7.78
N GLY A 36 -9.90 28.87 7.42
CA GLY A 36 -9.24 30.18 7.33
C GLY A 36 -8.18 30.28 6.23
N SER A 37 -8.13 29.30 5.31
CA SER A 37 -7.10 29.18 4.28
C SER A 37 -7.23 30.21 3.16
N GLN A 38 -6.09 30.60 2.56
CA GLN A 38 -6.04 31.61 1.49
C GLN A 38 -6.90 31.23 0.28
N ASN A 39 -6.82 29.97 -0.16
CA ASN A 39 -7.84 29.38 -1.03
C ASN A 39 -8.88 28.75 -0.11
N PRO A 40 -10.09 29.32 0.01
CA PRO A 40 -11.00 28.95 1.09
C PRO A 40 -11.34 27.46 1.06
N LEU A 41 -11.14 26.78 2.19
CA LEU A 41 -11.60 25.43 2.45
C LEU A 41 -12.61 25.46 3.59
N LYS A 42 -13.83 24.99 3.29
CA LYS A 42 -14.89 24.77 4.26
C LYS A 42 -15.41 23.36 4.12
N PHE A 43 -15.67 22.69 5.23
CA PHE A 43 -16.35 21.39 5.19
C PHE A 43 -17.41 21.29 6.28
N THR A 44 -18.44 20.51 6.00
CA THR A 44 -19.59 20.31 6.90
C THR A 44 -19.55 18.91 7.45
N VAL A 45 -19.55 18.77 8.78
CA VAL A 45 -19.61 17.49 9.48
C VAL A 45 -20.99 17.31 10.09
N SER A 46 -21.64 16.19 9.81
CA SER A 46 -22.92 15.80 10.42
C SER A 46 -22.75 15.56 11.92
N ARG A 47 -23.62 16.17 12.74
CA ARG A 47 -23.61 15.97 14.19
C ARG A 47 -24.20 14.63 14.64
N SER A 48 -24.89 13.93 13.75
CA SER A 48 -25.48 12.62 14.04
C SER A 48 -24.60 11.45 13.58
N SER A 49 -23.90 11.59 12.46
CA SER A 49 -23.19 10.47 11.82
C SER A 49 -21.69 10.65 11.66
N CYS A 50 -21.16 11.86 11.89
CA CYS A 50 -19.78 12.26 11.59
C CYS A 50 -19.42 12.27 10.08
N ASP A 51 -20.38 12.04 9.18
CA ASP A 51 -20.11 12.14 7.75
C ASP A 51 -19.71 13.58 7.37
N ILE A 52 -18.71 13.72 6.51
CA ILE A 52 -18.50 14.97 5.78
C ILE A 52 -19.54 15.03 4.66
N THR A 53 -20.44 16.01 4.72
CA THR A 53 -21.60 16.15 3.82
C THR A 53 -21.47 17.28 2.80
N SER A 54 -20.48 18.17 2.98
CA SER A 54 -20.11 19.21 2.01
C SER A 54 -18.63 19.53 2.18
N ILE A 55 -17.93 19.78 1.07
CA ILE A 55 -16.56 20.29 1.02
C ILE A 55 -16.53 21.41 -0.03
N ASN A 56 -16.61 22.66 0.42
CA ASN A 56 -16.43 23.81 -0.45
C ASN A 56 -14.95 24.21 -0.48
N TYR A 57 -14.29 24.01 -1.62
CA TYR A 57 -12.92 24.44 -1.83
C TYR A 57 -12.82 25.40 -3.00
N TYR A 58 -12.30 26.60 -2.75
CA TYR A 58 -12.17 27.67 -3.74
C TYR A 58 -13.49 27.97 -4.48
N GLY A 59 -14.61 27.92 -3.76
CA GLY A 59 -15.96 28.20 -4.27
C GLY A 59 -16.65 27.01 -4.95
N SER A 60 -15.99 25.86 -5.11
CA SER A 60 -16.56 24.65 -5.72
C SER A 60 -16.95 23.63 -4.65
N GLU A 61 -18.13 23.03 -4.80
CA GLU A 61 -18.53 21.86 -4.00
C GLU A 61 -17.83 20.61 -4.54
N LEU A 62 -16.97 20.01 -3.72
CA LEU A 62 -16.19 18.82 -4.06
C LEU A 62 -16.79 17.54 -3.49
N GLN A 63 -17.62 17.59 -2.45
CA GLN A 63 -18.22 16.40 -1.86
C GLN A 63 -19.29 15.81 -2.78
N TYR A 64 -19.30 14.49 -2.95
CA TYR A 64 -20.40 13.78 -3.60
C TYR A 64 -21.68 13.91 -2.78
N SER A 65 -22.77 14.35 -3.41
CA SER A 65 -24.03 14.66 -2.73
C SER A 65 -24.86 13.44 -2.34
N GLY A 66 -24.66 12.28 -3.01
CA GLY A 66 -25.44 11.08 -2.74
C GLY A 66 -24.99 10.28 -1.51
N LYS A 67 -23.75 10.49 -1.04
CA LYS A 67 -23.19 9.81 0.14
C LYS A 67 -21.98 10.56 0.71
N GLY A 68 -21.93 10.70 2.03
CA GLY A 68 -20.84 11.39 2.72
C GLY A 68 -19.47 10.71 2.59
N SER A 69 -18.43 11.48 2.87
CA SER A 69 -17.07 10.99 3.10
C SER A 69 -16.90 10.62 4.57
N HIS A 70 -16.35 9.43 4.85
CA HIS A 70 -16.37 8.84 6.19
C HIS A 70 -15.43 7.66 6.36
N ILE A 71 -15.37 7.14 7.58
CA ILE A 71 -14.85 5.80 7.88
C ILE A 71 -15.75 4.73 7.25
N ASN A 72 -15.13 3.76 6.57
CA ASN A 72 -15.74 2.58 5.95
C ASN A 72 -16.94 2.88 5.03
N SER A 73 -18.15 2.72 5.56
CA SER A 73 -19.43 2.97 4.86
C SER A 73 -20.32 3.97 5.61
N GLY A 74 -19.76 4.65 6.61
CA GLY A 74 -20.43 5.55 7.55
C GLY A 74 -20.41 4.95 8.95
N LEU A 75 -20.18 5.79 9.97
CA LEU A 75 -20.33 5.36 11.37
C LEU A 75 -21.81 5.12 11.73
N GLY A 76 -22.73 5.64 10.92
CA GLY A 76 -24.17 5.57 11.14
C GLY A 76 -24.60 6.58 12.21
N SER A 77 -24.19 6.34 13.46
CA SER A 77 -24.40 7.24 14.59
C SER A 77 -23.07 7.47 15.32
N ALA A 78 -22.80 8.71 15.72
CA ALA A 78 -21.66 9.08 16.54
C ALA A 78 -21.99 10.24 17.46
N ASP A 79 -21.35 10.30 18.63
CA ASP A 79 -21.38 11.48 19.49
C ASP A 79 -20.37 12.50 18.95
N VAL A 80 -20.87 13.55 18.28
CA VAL A 80 -20.02 14.52 17.57
C VAL A 80 -19.91 15.84 18.33
N SER A 81 -18.67 16.25 18.62
CA SER A 81 -18.32 17.53 19.23
C SER A 81 -17.28 18.28 18.40
N ALA A 82 -17.28 19.60 18.48
CA ALA A 82 -16.29 20.45 17.83
C ALA A 82 -15.82 21.54 18.79
N VAL A 83 -14.51 21.78 18.83
CA VAL A 83 -13.88 22.79 19.70
C VAL A 83 -12.82 23.56 18.92
N GLU A 84 -12.76 24.86 19.15
CA GLU A 84 -11.68 25.74 18.70
C GLU A 84 -10.68 25.89 19.85
N ASP A 85 -9.41 25.62 19.59
CA ASP A 85 -8.30 25.70 20.54
C ASP A 85 -7.12 26.43 19.89
N GLY A 86 -7.04 27.74 20.16
CA GLY A 86 -6.06 28.62 19.51
C GLY A 86 -6.24 28.65 17.99
N ASP A 87 -5.18 28.31 17.26
CA ASP A 87 -5.18 28.21 15.80
C ASP A 87 -5.65 26.85 15.28
N TYR A 88 -6.22 25.99 16.13
CA TYR A 88 -6.71 24.67 15.74
C TYR A 88 -8.21 24.52 15.97
N ILE A 89 -8.88 23.79 15.09
CA ILE A 89 -10.24 23.28 15.34
C ILE A 89 -10.17 21.76 15.33
N LYS A 90 -10.69 21.14 16.39
CA LYS A 90 -10.84 19.69 16.50
C LYS A 90 -12.31 19.31 16.51
N VAL A 91 -12.71 18.45 15.57
CA VAL A 91 -13.97 17.71 15.60
C VAL A 91 -13.69 16.29 16.08
N THR A 92 -14.42 15.83 17.08
CA THR A 92 -14.31 14.49 17.65
C THR A 92 -15.63 13.76 17.45
N CYS A 93 -15.55 12.53 16.96
CA CYS A 93 -16.70 11.67 16.71
C CYS A 93 -16.50 10.34 17.44
N ASP A 94 -17.23 10.15 18.53
CA ASP A 94 -17.12 8.95 19.36
C ASP A 94 -18.20 7.92 19.02
N THR A 95 -17.79 6.65 18.97
CA THR A 95 -18.65 5.46 18.98
C THR A 95 -18.14 4.49 20.06
N ASP A 96 -18.76 3.33 20.23
CA ASP A 96 -18.38 2.36 21.26
C ASP A 96 -16.93 1.88 21.15
N THR A 97 -16.43 1.64 19.94
CA THR A 97 -15.11 1.03 19.69
C THR A 97 -14.20 1.84 18.78
N LEU A 98 -14.68 2.99 18.30
CA LEU A 98 -13.95 3.87 17.37
C LEU A 98 -14.19 5.34 17.70
N THR A 99 -13.11 6.11 17.83
CA THR A 99 -13.14 7.58 17.84
C THR A 99 -12.45 8.12 16.59
N HIS A 100 -13.16 8.93 15.81
CA HIS A 100 -12.61 9.59 14.63
C HIS A 100 -12.39 11.09 14.91
N TYR A 101 -11.30 11.64 14.38
CA TYR A 101 -10.93 13.03 14.55
C TYR A 101 -10.78 13.72 13.20
N PHE A 102 -11.33 14.94 13.09
CA PHE A 102 -10.90 15.92 12.09
C PHE A 102 -10.21 17.07 12.82
N VAL A 103 -9.06 17.50 12.33
CA VAL A 103 -8.33 18.66 12.84
C VAL A 103 -7.96 19.58 11.68
N VAL A 104 -8.17 20.88 11.84
CA VAL A 104 -7.61 21.89 10.93
C VAL A 104 -6.73 22.87 11.68
N HIS A 105 -5.73 23.41 10.98
CA HIS A 105 -4.90 24.52 11.44
C HIS A 105 -5.24 25.77 10.62
N ASN A 106 -5.32 26.91 11.29
CA ASN A 106 -5.70 28.19 10.70
C ASN A 106 -4.75 28.56 9.55
N GLY A 107 -5.32 28.72 8.35
CA GLY A 107 -4.59 29.12 7.14
C GLY A 107 -4.27 27.97 6.19
N ASP A 108 -4.35 26.72 6.65
CA ASP A 108 -3.97 25.56 5.87
C ASP A 108 -5.19 24.90 5.21
N PRO A 109 -5.16 24.63 3.89
CA PRO A 109 -6.25 23.96 3.19
C PRO A 109 -6.16 22.43 3.39
N ILE A 110 -6.13 21.98 4.65
CA ILE A 110 -5.86 20.59 5.03
C ILE A 110 -6.90 20.14 6.05
N ILE A 111 -7.47 18.95 5.83
CA ILE A 111 -8.21 18.22 6.86
C ILE A 111 -7.28 17.14 7.39
N HIS A 112 -6.68 17.38 8.55
CA HIS A 112 -5.93 16.34 9.26
C HIS A 112 -6.90 15.40 9.95
N MET A 113 -6.55 14.12 10.00
CA MET A 113 -7.38 13.08 10.54
C MET A 113 -6.56 12.09 11.35
N ALA A 114 -7.21 11.46 12.30
CA ALA A 114 -6.72 10.27 12.96
C ALA A 114 -7.92 9.41 13.39
N THR A 115 -7.71 8.11 13.53
CA THR A 115 -8.78 7.17 13.88
C THR A 115 -8.31 6.25 14.98
N TYR A 116 -8.88 6.36 16.17
CA TYR A 116 -8.57 5.50 17.31
C TYR A 116 -9.55 4.33 17.36
N THR A 117 -9.04 3.10 17.41
CA THR A 117 -9.86 1.89 17.56
C THR A 117 -9.48 1.10 18.80
N THR A 118 -10.49 0.52 19.47
CA THR A 118 -10.29 -0.51 20.49
C THR A 118 -10.63 -1.90 19.97
N GLU A 119 -11.43 -1.98 18.92
CA GLU A 119 -11.79 -3.19 18.20
C GLU A 119 -11.85 -2.89 16.69
N GLU A 120 -11.57 -3.90 15.88
CA GLU A 120 -11.70 -3.79 14.44
C GLU A 120 -13.19 -3.58 14.05
N PRO A 121 -13.51 -2.68 13.11
CA PRO A 121 -14.87 -2.55 12.60
C PRO A 121 -15.44 -3.88 12.09
N SER A 122 -16.75 -4.07 12.26
CA SER A 122 -17.44 -5.34 11.94
C SER A 122 -17.33 -5.80 10.47
N VAL A 123 -17.02 -4.89 9.56
CA VAL A 123 -16.75 -5.19 8.14
C VAL A 123 -15.41 -5.92 7.95
N GLY A 124 -14.53 -5.93 8.95
CA GLY A 124 -13.22 -6.57 8.90
C GLY A 124 -12.22 -5.79 8.04
N GLU A 125 -12.35 -4.47 7.97
CA GLU A 125 -11.38 -3.54 7.40
C GLU A 125 -11.58 -2.16 8.04
N LEU A 126 -10.52 -1.34 7.97
CA LEU A 126 -10.54 0.04 8.43
C LEU A 126 -10.00 0.94 7.32
N ARG A 127 -10.89 1.78 6.77
CA ARG A 127 -10.53 2.78 5.76
C ARG A 127 -11.22 4.11 6.03
N PHE A 128 -10.58 5.19 5.61
CA PHE A 128 -11.29 6.43 5.30
C PHE A 128 -11.55 6.49 3.78
N ILE A 129 -12.72 6.97 3.39
CA ILE A 129 -13.06 7.22 1.99
C ILE A 129 -13.60 8.63 1.82
N ALA A 130 -12.91 9.43 1.01
CA ALA A 130 -13.42 10.67 0.45
C ALA A 130 -14.15 10.38 -0.87
N ARG A 131 -15.46 10.63 -0.91
CA ARG A 131 -16.29 10.48 -2.10
C ARG A 131 -16.43 11.84 -2.75
N LEU A 132 -15.62 12.13 -3.76
CA LEU A 132 -15.51 13.47 -4.34
C LEU A 132 -16.08 13.54 -5.75
N ASN A 133 -16.45 14.75 -6.17
CA ASN A 133 -17.04 15.03 -7.47
C ASN A 133 -16.09 14.62 -8.62
N SER A 134 -16.46 13.58 -9.37
CA SER A 134 -15.66 13.04 -10.48
C SER A 134 -15.62 13.96 -11.70
N GLU A 135 -16.55 14.89 -11.88
CA GLU A 135 -16.48 15.89 -12.96
C GLU A 135 -15.38 16.92 -12.70
N LEU A 136 -15.17 17.29 -11.43
CA LEU A 136 -14.13 18.24 -11.01
C LEU A 136 -12.78 17.56 -10.75
N LEU A 137 -12.79 16.28 -10.36
CA LEU A 137 -11.61 15.47 -10.01
C LEU A 137 -11.61 14.13 -10.79
N PRO A 138 -11.59 14.12 -12.13
CA PRO A 138 -11.73 12.89 -12.92
C PRO A 138 -10.49 11.99 -12.90
N ASN A 139 -9.31 12.53 -12.62
CA ASN A 139 -8.04 11.82 -12.76
C ASN A 139 -7.59 11.22 -11.43
N GLU A 140 -6.83 10.13 -11.52
CA GLU A 140 -6.24 9.42 -10.38
C GLU A 140 -4.70 9.46 -10.51
N GLU A 141 -4.02 9.79 -9.42
CA GLU A 141 -2.57 10.01 -9.39
C GLU A 141 -1.91 9.14 -8.30
N PRO A 142 -0.77 8.47 -8.58
CA PRO A 142 0.10 8.68 -9.75
C PRO A 142 -0.15 7.73 -10.93
N PHE A 143 -1.04 6.74 -10.78
CA PHE A 143 -1.11 5.61 -11.71
C PHE A 143 -2.10 5.77 -12.87
N GLY A 144 -2.79 6.90 -12.97
CA GLY A 144 -3.70 7.18 -14.06
C GLY A 144 -4.98 6.34 -13.97
N ASP A 145 -5.54 6.01 -15.12
CA ASP A 145 -6.89 5.47 -15.25
C ASP A 145 -7.02 3.95 -15.03
N VAL A 146 -5.94 3.28 -14.62
CA VAL A 146 -5.93 1.82 -14.36
C VAL A 146 -6.92 1.42 -13.26
N SER A 147 -7.25 2.35 -12.36
CA SER A 147 -8.27 2.21 -11.32
C SER A 147 -9.59 2.91 -11.63
N THR A 148 -9.75 3.54 -12.80
CA THR A 148 -11.03 4.06 -13.28
C THR A 148 -11.89 2.91 -13.76
N THR A 149 -12.97 2.60 -13.04
CA THR A 149 -13.89 1.49 -13.35
C THR A 149 -15.26 1.97 -13.85
N ALA A 150 -15.45 3.28 -13.96
CA ALA A 150 -16.67 3.90 -14.48
C ALA A 150 -17.07 3.31 -15.84
N GLY A 151 -18.33 2.91 -15.99
CA GLY A 151 -18.87 2.34 -17.23
C GLY A 151 -18.42 0.90 -17.54
N GLY A 152 -17.62 0.27 -16.67
CA GLY A 152 -17.09 -1.07 -16.91
C GLY A 152 -18.07 -2.20 -16.65
N SER A 153 -17.90 -3.31 -17.36
CA SER A 153 -18.58 -4.58 -17.08
C SER A 153 -17.74 -5.45 -16.14
N VAL A 154 -18.36 -6.25 -15.30
CA VAL A 154 -17.64 -7.11 -14.33
C VAL A 154 -16.86 -8.20 -15.06
N VAL A 155 -15.58 -8.38 -14.69
CA VAL A 155 -14.72 -9.49 -15.11
C VAL A 155 -14.57 -10.50 -13.97
N GLU A 156 -14.29 -10.02 -12.76
CA GLU A 156 -14.07 -10.88 -11.59
C GLU A 156 -14.73 -10.28 -10.34
N GLY A 157 -15.56 -11.06 -9.67
CA GLY A 157 -16.26 -10.67 -8.45
C GLY A 157 -17.14 -9.43 -8.66
N SER A 158 -16.78 -8.34 -8.00
CA SER A 158 -17.41 -7.02 -8.18
C SER A 158 -16.38 -5.89 -8.07
N ASP A 159 -15.11 -6.21 -8.28
CA ASP A 159 -13.98 -5.30 -8.08
C ASP A 159 -12.95 -5.31 -9.22
N VAL A 160 -13.12 -6.17 -10.24
CA VAL A 160 -12.37 -6.10 -11.50
C VAL A 160 -13.36 -5.94 -12.66
N PHE A 161 -13.10 -4.96 -13.51
CA PHE A 161 -13.98 -4.54 -14.58
C PHE A 161 -13.26 -4.50 -15.93
N LEU A 162 -14.02 -4.55 -17.02
CA LEU A 162 -13.57 -4.29 -18.37
C LEU A 162 -14.16 -2.94 -18.83
N VAL A 163 -13.29 -1.98 -19.16
CA VAL A 163 -13.64 -0.65 -19.67
C VAL A 163 -12.94 -0.50 -21.01
N ASP A 164 -13.71 -0.32 -22.08
CA ASP A 164 -13.19 -0.11 -23.45
C ASP A 164 -12.14 -1.16 -23.90
N GLY A 165 -12.31 -2.41 -23.47
CA GLY A 165 -11.41 -3.52 -23.81
C GLY A 165 -10.19 -3.67 -22.90
N GLU A 166 -10.04 -2.80 -21.90
CA GLU A 166 -8.97 -2.84 -20.91
C GLU A 166 -9.52 -3.24 -19.54
N THR A 167 -8.78 -4.07 -18.82
CA THR A 167 -9.15 -4.46 -17.47
C THR A 167 -8.75 -3.38 -16.46
N ARG A 168 -9.65 -3.08 -15.52
CA ARG A 168 -9.54 -2.00 -14.54
C ARG A 168 -9.96 -2.49 -13.17
N SER A 169 -9.35 -1.95 -12.13
CA SER A 169 -9.71 -2.27 -10.76
C SER A 169 -9.24 -1.18 -9.82
N LYS A 170 -10.04 -0.85 -8.81
CA LYS A 170 -9.60 -0.01 -7.69
C LYS A 170 -8.27 -0.47 -7.08
N PHE A 171 -7.99 -1.77 -7.12
CA PHE A 171 -6.74 -2.34 -6.62
C PHE A 171 -5.51 -1.94 -7.44
N TYR A 172 -5.65 -1.51 -8.70
CA TYR A 172 -4.53 -1.11 -9.55
C TYR A 172 -3.97 0.28 -9.21
N SER A 173 -4.66 1.04 -8.36
CA SER A 173 -4.14 2.27 -7.73
C SER A 173 -3.12 2.00 -6.62
N SER A 174 -3.01 0.76 -6.16
CA SER A 174 -2.26 0.43 -4.95
C SER A 174 -0.75 0.62 -5.09
N GLN A 175 -0.11 0.95 -3.98
CA GLN A 175 1.34 1.12 -3.84
C GLN A 175 1.80 0.49 -2.52
N ARG A 176 3.06 0.04 -2.47
CA ARG A 176 3.70 -0.42 -1.23
C ARG A 176 3.67 0.72 -0.20
N PHE A 177 3.27 0.44 1.02
CA PHE A 177 3.13 1.47 2.07
C PHE A 177 4.44 2.21 2.36
N ILE A 178 5.60 1.55 2.20
CA ILE A 178 6.91 2.22 2.28
C ILE A 178 7.14 3.29 1.20
N ASP A 179 6.42 3.23 0.08
CA ASP A 179 6.52 4.15 -1.05
C ASP A 179 5.24 4.98 -1.28
N ASP A 180 4.28 4.96 -0.35
CA ASP A 180 2.95 5.54 -0.51
C ASP A 180 2.68 6.75 0.40
N GLN A 181 3.64 7.68 0.50
CA GLN A 181 3.43 8.87 1.33
C GLN A 181 2.42 9.86 0.74
N ARG A 182 2.10 9.74 -0.56
CA ARG A 182 1.11 10.57 -1.24
C ARG A 182 0.50 9.89 -2.46
N HIS A 183 -0.82 9.91 -2.51
CA HIS A 183 -1.62 9.66 -3.71
C HIS A 183 -2.80 10.64 -3.75
N CYS A 184 -3.32 10.90 -4.95
CA CYS A 184 -4.26 11.99 -5.17
C CYS A 184 -5.33 11.65 -6.19
N ILE A 185 -6.40 12.44 -6.17
CA ILE A 185 -7.30 12.61 -7.31
C ILE A 185 -7.30 14.08 -7.74
N ALA A 186 -7.42 14.33 -9.04
CA ALA A 186 -7.18 15.65 -9.60
C ALA A 186 -8.03 15.95 -10.84
N GLY A 187 -8.13 17.23 -11.16
CA GLY A 187 -8.73 17.74 -12.39
C GLY A 187 -8.10 19.05 -12.83
N GLY A 188 -8.76 19.77 -13.74
CA GLY A 188 -8.20 21.00 -14.30
C GLY A 188 -8.06 22.16 -13.31
N ALA A 189 -8.85 22.17 -12.23
CA ALA A 189 -8.92 23.29 -11.28
C ALA A 189 -8.65 22.91 -9.81
N HIS A 190 -8.67 21.61 -9.50
CA HIS A 190 -8.61 21.09 -8.13
C HIS A 190 -7.75 19.83 -8.08
N ARG A 191 -7.10 19.59 -6.94
CA ARG A 191 -6.42 18.36 -6.57
C ARG A 191 -6.65 18.09 -5.09
N VAL A 192 -6.93 16.84 -4.74
CA VAL A 192 -7.06 16.38 -3.36
C VAL A 192 -6.15 15.19 -3.15
N CYS A 193 -5.27 15.28 -2.16
CA CYS A 193 -4.25 14.26 -1.88
C CYS A 193 -4.39 13.73 -0.47
N MET A 194 -4.18 12.43 -0.30
CA MET A 194 -3.82 11.87 1.00
C MET A 194 -2.31 12.03 1.21
N ILE A 195 -1.94 12.39 2.43
CA ILE A 195 -0.54 12.47 2.89
C ILE A 195 -0.40 11.56 4.10
N LEU A 196 0.42 10.53 3.95
CA LEU A 196 0.45 9.34 4.80
C LEU A 196 1.87 9.09 5.33
N ASN A 197 2.21 9.73 6.46
CA ASN A 197 3.53 9.61 7.07
C ASN A 197 3.55 8.70 8.31
N GLN A 198 2.40 8.12 8.69
CA GLN A 198 2.26 7.36 9.92
C GLN A 198 1.41 6.09 9.72
N TYR A 199 2.10 5.00 9.35
CA TYR A 199 1.51 3.67 9.15
C TYR A 199 1.66 2.76 10.37
N GLU A 200 2.03 3.29 11.54
CA GLU A 200 2.45 2.45 12.67
C GLU A 200 1.39 1.46 13.16
N THR A 201 0.11 1.77 12.98
CA THR A 201 -1.02 0.93 13.41
C THR A 201 -1.65 0.17 12.23
N SER A 202 -1.10 0.29 11.02
CA SER A 202 -1.45 -0.58 9.90
C SER A 202 -0.90 -2.01 10.10
N SER A 203 -1.22 -2.92 9.19
CA SER A 203 -0.78 -4.33 9.21
C SER A 203 -0.24 -4.76 7.86
N GLY A 204 0.70 -5.71 7.87
CA GLY A 204 1.28 -6.35 6.68
C GLY A 204 2.71 -5.92 6.35
N GLY A 205 3.31 -5.04 7.17
CA GLY A 205 4.67 -4.55 6.99
C GLY A 205 4.85 -3.53 5.86
N PRO A 206 6.11 -3.17 5.52
CA PRO A 206 6.44 -2.07 4.60
C PRO A 206 5.96 -2.29 3.17
N PHE A 207 5.80 -3.55 2.76
CA PHE A 207 5.52 -3.94 1.39
C PHE A 207 4.04 -4.22 1.13
N PHE A 208 3.20 -4.15 2.19
CA PHE A 208 1.77 -4.21 2.05
C PHE A 208 1.28 -3.08 1.14
N ARG A 209 0.21 -3.34 0.38
CA ARG A 209 -0.36 -2.41 -0.58
C ARG A 209 -1.88 -2.54 -0.58
N ASP A 210 -2.56 -1.42 -0.72
CA ASP A 210 -4.02 -1.39 -0.70
C ASP A 210 -4.59 -0.31 -1.63
N ILE A 211 -5.91 -0.26 -1.75
CA ILE A 211 -6.63 0.65 -2.64
C ILE A 211 -6.39 2.11 -2.22
N ASN A 212 -5.98 2.94 -3.18
CA ASN A 212 -5.68 4.36 -2.98
C ASN A 212 -6.72 5.27 -3.61
N SER A 213 -7.21 4.93 -4.80
CA SER A 213 -8.26 5.69 -5.49
C SER A 213 -9.13 4.80 -6.39
N ASN A 214 -10.33 5.30 -6.72
CA ASN A 214 -11.21 4.68 -7.70
C ASN A 214 -12.27 5.67 -8.23
N SER A 215 -12.19 6.00 -9.51
CA SER A 215 -13.24 6.65 -10.27
C SER A 215 -14.27 5.60 -10.73
N GLY A 216 -15.27 5.38 -9.88
CA GLY A 216 -16.23 4.27 -10.01
C GLY A 216 -17.49 4.59 -10.81
N GLY A 217 -17.65 5.83 -11.27
CA GLY A 217 -18.85 6.33 -11.96
C GLY A 217 -19.37 7.61 -11.32
N ASP A 218 -20.23 7.47 -10.32
CA ASP A 218 -20.94 8.60 -9.67
C ASP A 218 -20.02 9.59 -8.93
N TYR A 219 -18.85 9.13 -8.52
CA TYR A 219 -17.84 9.91 -7.80
C TYR A 219 -16.45 9.31 -8.02
N ASN A 220 -15.42 10.11 -7.73
CA ASN A 220 -14.06 9.63 -7.62
C ASN A 220 -13.69 9.49 -6.13
N SER A 221 -13.28 8.28 -5.77
CA SER A 221 -12.98 7.91 -4.40
C SER A 221 -11.49 8.09 -4.13
N LEU A 222 -11.15 8.74 -3.02
CA LEU A 222 -9.79 8.83 -2.50
C LEU A 222 -9.77 8.16 -1.13
N TYR A 223 -8.85 7.25 -0.90
CA TYR A 223 -8.85 6.37 0.26
C TYR A 223 -7.62 6.57 1.13
N TRP A 224 -7.75 6.20 2.41
CA TRP A 224 -6.64 5.55 3.08
C TRP A 224 -7.16 4.28 3.73
N TYR A 225 -6.68 3.13 3.27
CA TYR A 225 -6.90 1.86 3.93
C TYR A 225 -5.86 1.69 5.04
N MET A 226 -6.29 1.91 6.27
CA MET A 226 -5.46 1.74 7.46
C MET A 226 -5.13 0.27 7.68
N ASN A 227 -6.10 -0.62 7.47
CA ASN A 227 -5.89 -2.06 7.37
C ASN A 227 -7.01 -2.72 6.54
N SER A 228 -6.79 -3.94 6.04
CA SER A 228 -7.80 -4.73 5.34
C SER A 228 -7.56 -6.23 5.42
N GLY A 229 -8.39 -7.02 4.73
CA GLY A 229 -8.14 -8.44 4.42
C GLY A 229 -7.50 -8.67 3.04
N HIS A 230 -6.96 -7.64 2.39
CA HIS A 230 -6.36 -7.74 1.06
C HIS A 230 -4.92 -8.24 1.14
N VAL A 231 -4.71 -9.54 0.94
CA VAL A 231 -3.38 -10.19 1.08
C VAL A 231 -2.72 -9.87 2.44
N GLN A 232 -3.54 -9.88 3.50
CA GLN A 232 -3.10 -9.58 4.86
C GLN A 232 -2.19 -10.70 5.39
N THR A 233 -1.03 -10.33 5.94
CA THR A 233 -0.03 -11.27 6.48
C THR A 233 0.19 -11.13 7.99
N GLU A 234 -0.37 -10.09 8.61
CA GLU A 234 -0.27 -9.83 10.04
C GLU A 234 -1.66 -9.63 10.67
N ASP A 235 -1.72 -9.81 11.99
CA ASP A 235 -2.89 -9.42 12.77
C ASP A 235 -3.10 -7.91 12.75
N ARG A 236 -4.34 -7.49 12.99
CA ARG A 236 -4.74 -6.08 13.02
C ARG A 236 -4.32 -5.43 14.34
N ARG A 237 -3.71 -4.26 14.26
CA ARG A 237 -3.31 -3.46 15.43
C ARG A 237 -4.44 -2.53 15.84
N GLN A 238 -4.57 -2.32 17.15
CA GLN A 238 -5.52 -1.37 17.74
C GLN A 238 -4.79 -0.13 18.25
N GLY A 239 -5.54 0.93 18.54
CA GLY A 239 -5.00 2.23 18.93
C GLY A 239 -5.20 3.27 17.85
N LEU A 240 -4.34 4.30 17.84
CA LEU A 240 -4.47 5.42 16.92
C LEU A 240 -3.84 5.10 15.56
N HIS A 241 -4.65 5.11 14.51
CA HIS A 241 -4.23 5.08 13.11
C HIS A 241 -4.05 6.52 12.61
N GLY A 242 -2.88 6.81 12.04
CA GLY A 242 -2.48 8.14 11.59
C GLY A 242 -1.58 8.86 12.60
N PRO A 243 -1.39 10.19 12.48
CA PRO A 243 -2.19 11.10 11.66
C PRO A 243 -2.04 10.91 10.15
N TYR A 244 -3.11 11.20 9.41
CA TYR A 244 -3.15 11.28 7.96
C TYR A 244 -3.81 12.60 7.55
N SER A 245 -3.41 13.17 6.42
CA SER A 245 -3.86 14.49 6.03
C SER A 245 -4.46 14.50 4.63
N MET A 246 -5.67 15.01 4.49
CA MET A 246 -6.31 15.24 3.20
C MET A 246 -6.11 16.70 2.78
N TYR A 247 -5.22 16.91 1.82
CA TYR A 247 -4.77 18.23 1.38
C TYR A 247 -5.54 18.69 0.15
N PHE A 248 -6.05 19.92 0.16
CA PHE A 248 -6.76 20.55 -0.94
C PHE A 248 -5.88 21.57 -1.67
N SER A 249 -5.70 21.36 -2.97
CA SER A 249 -4.91 22.21 -3.84
C SER A 249 -5.73 22.67 -5.04
N ARG A 250 -5.37 23.83 -5.61
CA ARG A 250 -5.89 24.22 -6.93
C ARG A 250 -5.20 23.36 -7.99
N SER A 251 -4.05 23.82 -8.49
CA SER A 251 -3.22 23.07 -9.45
C SER A 251 -1.88 22.61 -8.88
N GLY A 252 -1.51 23.08 -7.68
CA GLY A 252 -0.30 22.64 -6.98
C GLY A 252 -0.38 21.18 -6.53
N THR A 253 0.79 20.60 -6.25
CA THR A 253 0.91 19.30 -5.61
C THR A 253 1.60 19.51 -4.26
N PRO A 254 0.99 19.12 -3.15
CA PRO A 254 1.54 19.38 -1.82
C PRO A 254 2.81 18.56 -1.57
N SER A 255 3.72 19.11 -0.75
CA SER A 255 4.80 18.32 -0.15
C SER A 255 4.21 17.22 0.74
N THR A 256 4.95 16.12 0.92
CA THR A 256 4.63 15.12 1.95
C THR A 256 5.10 15.54 3.33
N ASP A 257 6.02 16.50 3.42
CA ASP A 257 6.52 17.06 4.67
C ASP A 257 5.45 17.99 5.29
N ILE A 258 4.55 17.39 6.07
CA ILE A 258 3.46 18.06 6.78
C ILE A 258 3.64 17.77 8.27
N ASP A 259 3.84 18.85 9.04
CA ASP A 259 3.89 18.76 10.49
C ASP A 259 2.52 18.37 11.05
N THR A 260 2.51 17.36 11.90
CA THR A 260 1.32 16.90 12.66
C THR A 260 1.63 16.76 14.15
N SER A 261 2.74 17.34 14.61
CA SER A 261 3.17 17.31 16.02
C SER A 261 2.20 18.01 16.96
N PHE A 262 1.41 18.96 16.46
CA PHE A 262 0.37 19.66 17.22
C PHE A 262 -0.73 18.74 17.75
N PHE A 263 -0.90 17.52 17.21
CA PHE A 263 -1.80 16.50 17.77
C PHE A 263 -1.48 16.20 19.25
N ALA A 264 -0.23 16.42 19.70
CA ALA A 264 0.19 16.28 21.08
C ALA A 264 -0.60 17.17 22.06
N ASN A 265 -1.10 18.32 21.59
CA ASN A 265 -1.76 19.32 22.42
C ASN A 265 -3.29 19.27 22.34
N LEU A 266 -3.85 18.28 21.62
CA LEU A 266 -5.26 18.21 21.30
C LEU A 266 -5.99 17.05 21.98
N ASP A 267 -5.41 16.44 23.03
CA ASP A 267 -6.02 15.32 23.78
C ASP A 267 -6.54 14.19 22.87
N ILE A 268 -5.74 13.77 21.89
CA ILE A 268 -6.11 12.73 20.92
C ILE A 268 -5.87 11.34 21.55
N LYS A 269 -6.92 10.53 21.69
CA LYS A 269 -6.82 9.17 22.27
C LYS A 269 -5.77 8.34 21.54
N GLY A 270 -4.86 7.73 22.31
CA GLY A 270 -3.81 6.86 21.77
C GLY A 270 -2.66 7.57 21.05
N TYR A 271 -2.66 8.90 20.97
CA TYR A 271 -1.52 9.64 20.43
C TYR A 271 -0.33 9.58 21.38
N VAL A 272 0.82 9.14 20.87
CA VAL A 272 2.10 9.19 21.58
C VAL A 272 2.95 10.27 20.92
N ALA A 273 3.27 11.33 21.65
CA ALA A 273 4.08 12.44 21.17
C ALA A 273 5.57 12.05 21.03
N ALA A 274 6.37 12.94 20.44
CA ALA A 274 7.77 12.68 20.14
C ALA A 274 8.63 12.39 21.37
N ASP A 275 8.37 13.06 22.51
CA ASP A 275 9.05 12.84 23.79
C ASP A 275 8.72 11.48 24.42
N GLY A 276 7.55 10.92 24.09
CA GLY A 276 7.14 9.57 24.45
C GLY A 276 7.72 8.45 23.58
N ARG A 277 8.58 8.77 22.61
CA ARG A 277 9.12 7.84 21.60
C ARG A 277 10.64 7.71 21.68
N GLY A 278 11.17 6.60 21.19
CA GLY A 278 12.60 6.37 21.00
C GLY A 278 12.93 6.08 19.53
N THR A 279 14.20 5.82 19.24
CA THR A 279 14.64 5.40 17.90
C THR A 279 15.60 4.22 17.97
N VAL A 280 15.80 3.55 16.84
CA VAL A 280 16.85 2.55 16.63
C VAL A 280 17.74 3.02 15.49
N SER A 281 19.05 3.05 15.70
CA SER A 281 20.04 3.42 14.68
C SER A 281 21.15 2.38 14.61
N GLY A 282 21.70 2.16 13.42
CA GLY A 282 22.76 1.17 13.21
C GLY A 282 23.13 1.05 11.73
N THR A 283 23.81 -0.04 11.41
CA THR A 283 24.23 -0.39 10.06
C THR A 283 23.73 -1.78 9.67
N ALA A 284 23.02 -1.85 8.54
CA ALA A 284 22.67 -3.10 7.87
C ALA A 284 23.82 -3.54 6.95
N SER A 285 24.16 -4.83 6.87
CA SER A 285 25.29 -5.27 6.03
C SER A 285 25.19 -6.72 5.56
N GLY A 286 25.95 -7.05 4.50
CA GLY A 286 26.13 -8.41 4.00
C GLY A 286 25.22 -8.83 2.85
N ALA A 287 24.04 -8.20 2.69
CA ALA A 287 23.12 -8.56 1.63
C ALA A 287 23.60 -8.05 0.26
N ASP A 288 22.89 -8.42 -0.80
CA ASP A 288 23.23 -7.97 -2.15
C ASP A 288 23.00 -6.45 -2.30
N SER A 289 24.08 -5.72 -2.57
CA SER A 289 24.10 -4.25 -2.69
C SER A 289 23.46 -3.71 -3.97
N SER A 290 23.08 -4.58 -4.91
CA SER A 290 22.32 -4.17 -6.09
C SER A 290 20.86 -3.82 -5.77
N PHE A 291 20.34 -4.30 -4.64
CA PHE A 291 18.98 -4.03 -4.18
C PHE A 291 18.94 -2.93 -3.12
N LYS A 292 17.79 -2.25 -3.03
CA LYS A 292 17.49 -1.40 -1.87
C LYS A 292 17.36 -2.27 -0.63
N TRP A 293 17.88 -1.77 0.47
CA TRP A 293 17.81 -2.43 1.76
C TRP A 293 16.74 -1.79 2.63
N VAL A 294 15.93 -2.62 3.28
CA VAL A 294 14.87 -2.17 4.20
C VAL A 294 15.11 -2.77 5.56
N VAL A 295 14.99 -1.94 6.59
CA VAL A 295 14.91 -2.40 7.98
C VAL A 295 13.51 -2.15 8.48
N HIS A 296 12.90 -3.17 9.06
CA HIS A 296 11.51 -3.19 9.54
C HIS A 296 11.49 -3.60 11.01
N TRP A 297 10.67 -2.93 11.79
CA TRP A 297 10.44 -3.24 13.20
C TRP A 297 8.96 -3.46 13.42
N TYR A 298 8.56 -4.53 14.07
CA TYR A 298 7.16 -4.75 14.39
C TYR A 298 6.97 -5.52 15.70
N ASN A 299 5.82 -5.28 16.32
CA ASN A 299 5.23 -6.09 17.38
C ASN A 299 3.69 -6.04 17.26
N ALA A 300 2.98 -6.49 18.29
CA ALA A 300 1.51 -6.51 18.29
C ALA A 300 0.88 -5.10 18.30
N ASP A 301 1.61 -4.08 18.75
CA ASP A 301 1.07 -2.72 18.96
C ASP A 301 1.45 -1.76 17.83
N ALA A 302 2.59 -1.98 17.17
CA ALA A 302 3.06 -1.09 16.10
C ALA A 302 4.00 -1.76 15.09
N GLN A 303 4.12 -1.16 13.90
CA GLN A 303 5.11 -1.46 12.86
C GLN A 303 5.83 -0.18 12.37
N TYR A 304 7.09 -0.30 11.96
CA TYR A 304 7.91 0.81 11.48
C TYR A 304 8.93 0.33 10.47
N TRP A 305 9.36 1.19 9.54
CA TRP A 305 10.40 0.83 8.57
C TRP A 305 11.22 2.03 8.15
N THR A 306 12.37 1.74 7.55
CA THR A 306 13.15 2.71 6.79
C THR A 306 13.94 2.00 5.71
N TYR A 307 14.21 2.71 4.62
CA TYR A 307 15.33 2.34 3.74
C TYR A 307 16.65 2.59 4.48
N ALA A 308 17.60 1.68 4.30
CA ALA A 308 19.00 1.94 4.66
C ALA A 308 19.68 2.73 3.53
N SER A 309 20.68 3.53 3.90
CA SER A 309 21.57 4.20 2.96
C SER A 309 22.45 3.19 2.21
N SER A 310 23.15 3.62 1.16
CA SER A 310 24.03 2.74 0.37
C SER A 310 25.21 2.16 1.17
N ASP A 311 25.58 2.77 2.29
CA ASP A 311 26.58 2.25 3.24
C ASP A 311 25.97 1.37 4.35
N GLY A 312 24.66 1.09 4.24
CA GLY A 312 23.90 0.32 5.20
C GLY A 312 23.41 1.13 6.41
N SER A 313 23.80 2.40 6.58
CA SER A 313 23.37 3.20 7.72
C SER A 313 21.86 3.42 7.71
N PHE A 314 21.22 3.32 8.87
CA PHE A 314 19.79 3.58 9.03
C PHE A 314 19.49 4.25 10.38
N THR A 315 18.33 4.91 10.42
CA THR A 315 17.68 5.36 11.66
C THR A 315 16.20 5.16 11.49
N SER A 316 15.57 4.47 12.44
CA SER A 316 14.13 4.23 12.44
C SER A 316 13.35 5.56 12.52
N PRO A 317 12.06 5.56 12.14
CA PRO A 317 11.13 6.57 12.61
C PRO A 317 11.10 6.66 14.16
N ALA A 318 10.41 7.66 14.70
CA ALA A 318 10.15 7.74 16.13
C ALA A 318 9.16 6.63 16.56
N MET A 319 9.67 5.63 17.29
CA MET A 319 8.96 4.41 17.65
C MET A 319 8.35 4.51 19.05
N LYS A 320 7.17 3.92 19.24
CA LYS A 320 6.62 3.69 20.58
C LYS A 320 7.61 2.82 21.39
N PRO A 321 7.73 3.01 22.72
CA PRO A 321 8.55 2.14 23.54
C PRO A 321 8.02 0.70 23.54
N GLY A 322 8.92 -0.28 23.54
CA GLY A 322 8.56 -1.70 23.49
C GLY A 322 9.66 -2.57 22.91
N ASP A 323 9.43 -3.88 22.95
CA ASP A 323 10.27 -4.86 22.27
C ASP A 323 9.73 -5.12 20.86
N TYR A 324 10.63 -5.13 19.88
CA TYR A 324 10.30 -5.29 18.46
C TYR A 324 11.11 -6.43 17.86
N THR A 325 10.45 -7.20 17.00
CA THR A 325 11.14 -8.00 15.98
C THR A 325 11.72 -7.01 14.96
N MET A 326 13.01 -7.14 14.66
CA MET A 326 13.74 -6.32 13.71
C MET A 326 14.18 -7.18 12.53
N VAL A 327 13.73 -6.84 11.33
CA VAL A 327 13.96 -7.61 10.09
C VAL A 327 14.75 -6.78 9.10
N TYR A 328 15.69 -7.42 8.42
CA TYR A 328 16.49 -6.84 7.34
C TYR A 328 16.18 -7.55 6.02
N TYR A 329 15.85 -6.75 5.00
CA TYR A 329 15.53 -7.22 3.66
C TYR A 329 16.51 -6.68 2.62
N GLN A 330 16.83 -7.51 1.62
CA GLN A 330 17.25 -7.03 0.30
C GLN A 330 16.03 -7.07 -0.62
N GLY A 331 15.65 -5.93 -1.20
CA GLY A 331 14.32 -5.78 -1.79
C GLY A 331 13.24 -6.04 -0.73
N GLU A 332 12.50 -7.13 -0.92
CA GLU A 332 11.47 -7.68 -0.03
C GLU A 332 11.82 -9.09 0.51
N TYR A 333 13.01 -9.60 0.19
CA TYR A 333 13.50 -10.90 0.67
C TYR A 333 14.17 -10.75 2.04
N LYS A 334 13.70 -11.50 3.03
CA LYS A 334 14.24 -11.47 4.40
C LYS A 334 15.60 -12.16 4.44
N VAL A 335 16.66 -11.42 4.78
CA VAL A 335 18.02 -11.97 4.93
C VAL A 335 18.46 -12.12 6.39
N ALA A 336 17.86 -11.36 7.31
CA ALA A 336 18.13 -11.50 8.74
C ALA A 336 16.95 -11.04 9.59
N GLU A 337 16.89 -11.57 10.81
CA GLU A 337 15.90 -11.21 11.83
C GLU A 337 16.57 -11.23 13.21
N THR A 338 16.22 -10.27 14.06
CA THR A 338 16.68 -10.16 15.45
C THR A 338 15.62 -9.47 16.30
N SER A 339 15.95 -9.15 17.54
CA SER A 339 15.11 -8.33 18.43
C SER A 339 15.84 -7.08 18.91
N VAL A 340 15.06 -6.05 19.23
CA VAL A 340 15.54 -4.78 19.80
C VAL A 340 14.48 -4.15 20.71
N SER A 341 14.93 -3.50 21.78
CA SER A 341 14.08 -2.76 22.70
C SER A 341 14.21 -1.25 22.47
N VAL A 342 13.08 -0.55 22.47
CA VAL A 342 12.99 0.90 22.35
C VAL A 342 12.54 1.50 23.67
N THR A 343 13.23 2.56 24.10
CA THR A 343 12.87 3.34 25.30
C THR A 343 12.63 4.80 24.90
N ALA A 344 11.62 5.44 25.50
CA ALA A 344 11.30 6.84 25.24
C ALA A 344 12.51 7.78 25.50
N GLY A 345 12.67 8.80 24.65
CA GLY A 345 13.75 9.79 24.74
C GLY A 345 15.15 9.25 24.46
N SER A 346 15.29 7.99 24.03
CA SER A 346 16.58 7.33 23.80
C SER A 346 16.71 6.81 22.37
N SER A 347 17.95 6.72 21.89
CA SER A 347 18.29 6.05 20.63
C SER A 347 19.06 4.77 20.94
N THR A 348 18.47 3.62 20.60
CA THR A 348 19.09 2.30 20.76
C THR A 348 20.01 2.04 19.56
N SER A 349 21.29 1.76 19.82
CA SER A 349 22.21 1.32 18.77
C SER A 349 22.06 -0.19 18.53
N LYS A 350 21.76 -0.60 17.29
CA LYS A 350 21.59 -2.00 16.92
C LYS A 350 21.92 -2.21 15.44
N ASP A 351 23.01 -2.92 15.17
CA ASP A 351 23.34 -3.37 13.81
C ASP A 351 22.60 -4.67 13.45
N ILE A 352 22.50 -4.95 12.15
CA ILE A 352 21.94 -6.19 11.63
C ILE A 352 22.70 -6.62 10.38
N SER A 353 22.93 -7.91 10.20
CA SER A 353 23.63 -8.42 9.02
C SER A 353 23.07 -9.76 8.58
N GLY A 354 23.03 -9.99 7.28
CA GLY A 354 22.60 -11.24 6.69
C GLY A 354 22.78 -11.22 5.18
N SER A 355 22.78 -12.40 4.58
CA SER A 355 22.87 -12.61 3.14
C SER A 355 22.02 -13.81 2.75
N VAL A 356 21.63 -13.90 1.49
CA VAL A 356 21.00 -15.12 0.97
C VAL A 356 22.04 -16.23 0.94
N GLU A 357 21.75 -17.34 1.62
CA GLU A 357 22.64 -18.50 1.67
C GLU A 357 22.21 -19.57 0.64
N THR A 358 23.07 -19.79 -0.36
CA THR A 358 23.00 -20.88 -1.34
C THR A 358 24.36 -21.58 -1.47
N GLY A 359 24.55 -22.41 -2.50
CA GLY A 359 25.78 -23.16 -2.76
C GLY A 359 26.44 -22.78 -4.08
N GLU A 360 27.12 -23.73 -4.72
CA GLU A 360 27.68 -23.50 -6.05
C GLU A 360 26.55 -23.55 -7.09
N THR A 361 26.13 -22.38 -7.57
CA THR A 361 25.00 -22.24 -8.50
C THR A 361 25.30 -22.89 -9.87
N ILE A 362 24.44 -23.83 -10.28
CA ILE A 362 24.38 -24.35 -11.66
C ILE A 362 23.65 -23.35 -12.55
N PHE A 363 22.47 -22.91 -12.12
CA PHE A 363 21.74 -21.81 -12.75
C PHE A 363 20.85 -21.08 -11.75
N LYS A 364 20.50 -19.84 -12.07
CA LYS A 364 19.56 -18.99 -11.34
C LYS A 364 18.64 -18.26 -12.34
N ILE A 365 17.35 -18.22 -12.06
CA ILE A 365 16.32 -17.54 -12.85
C ILE A 365 15.59 -16.56 -11.93
N GLY A 366 15.73 -15.27 -12.22
CA GLY A 366 15.30 -14.20 -11.32
C GLY A 366 16.31 -13.90 -10.22
N ASP A 367 15.91 -13.11 -9.24
CA ASP A 367 16.74 -12.68 -8.12
C ASP A 367 16.04 -12.89 -6.79
N TRP A 368 16.81 -13.12 -5.73
CA TRP A 368 16.28 -13.27 -4.37
C TRP A 368 15.94 -11.90 -3.78
N ASP A 369 14.91 -11.26 -4.34
CA ASP A 369 14.46 -9.93 -3.93
C ASP A 369 13.04 -9.93 -3.37
N GLY A 370 12.39 -11.10 -3.27
CA GLY A 370 11.06 -11.26 -2.69
C GLY A 370 9.95 -10.74 -3.58
N THR A 371 10.21 -10.57 -4.88
CA THR A 371 9.28 -10.02 -5.88
C THR A 371 9.34 -10.82 -7.19
N PRO A 372 8.32 -10.73 -8.06
CA PRO A 372 8.39 -11.33 -9.39
C PRO A 372 9.17 -10.46 -10.41
N THR A 373 10.01 -9.52 -9.97
CA THR A 373 10.63 -8.51 -10.83
C THR A 373 11.44 -9.15 -11.96
N GLY A 374 11.28 -8.62 -13.18
CA GLY A 374 11.94 -9.14 -14.38
C GLY A 374 11.24 -10.33 -15.05
N PHE A 375 10.33 -11.03 -14.37
CA PHE A 375 9.55 -12.10 -14.99
C PHE A 375 8.46 -11.56 -15.93
N ARG A 376 8.03 -12.43 -16.85
CA ARG A 376 6.96 -12.16 -17.82
C ARG A 376 5.70 -11.71 -17.09
N ASN A 377 5.12 -10.60 -17.55
CA ASN A 377 3.91 -9.97 -17.04
C ASN A 377 4.01 -9.34 -15.63
N ALA A 378 5.17 -9.39 -14.95
CA ALA A 378 5.29 -8.85 -13.59
C ALA A 378 4.95 -7.35 -13.49
N GLU A 379 5.49 -6.53 -14.39
CA GLU A 379 5.21 -5.08 -14.41
C GLU A 379 3.74 -4.78 -14.70
N ASN A 380 3.17 -5.48 -15.69
CA ASN A 380 1.77 -5.32 -16.08
C ASN A 380 0.82 -5.74 -14.95
N GLN A 381 1.12 -6.84 -14.24
CA GLN A 381 0.24 -7.41 -13.23
C GLN A 381 -0.11 -6.40 -12.13
N LEU A 382 0.80 -5.48 -11.78
CA LEU A 382 0.53 -4.44 -10.79
C LEU A 382 -0.60 -3.49 -11.19
N ARG A 383 -0.91 -3.40 -12.50
CA ARG A 383 -1.76 -2.36 -13.10
C ARG A 383 -2.86 -2.89 -14.04
N MET A 384 -2.94 -4.19 -14.27
CA MET A 384 -4.02 -4.81 -15.05
C MET A 384 -4.23 -6.27 -14.68
N HIS A 385 -5.39 -6.82 -15.03
CA HIS A 385 -5.78 -8.20 -14.72
C HIS A 385 -4.98 -9.20 -15.57
N PRO A 386 -4.67 -10.41 -15.07
CA PRO A 386 -4.03 -11.46 -15.86
C PRO A 386 -4.73 -11.83 -17.17
N SER A 387 -6.05 -11.61 -17.28
CA SER A 387 -6.82 -11.82 -18.51
C SER A 387 -6.77 -10.65 -19.50
N ASP A 388 -6.09 -9.55 -19.17
CA ASP A 388 -6.00 -8.39 -20.05
C ASP A 388 -5.31 -8.76 -21.37
N SER A 389 -5.87 -8.31 -22.49
CA SER A 389 -5.33 -8.61 -23.82
C SER A 389 -3.91 -8.09 -24.05
N ARG A 390 -3.45 -7.14 -23.23
CA ARG A 390 -2.10 -6.57 -23.24
C ARG A 390 -1.08 -7.44 -22.50
N MET A 391 -1.53 -8.45 -21.74
CA MET A 391 -0.63 -9.44 -21.15
C MET A 391 0.03 -10.27 -22.25
N SER A 392 1.31 -10.54 -22.09
CA SER A 392 1.97 -11.56 -22.90
C SER A 392 1.41 -12.94 -22.56
N SER A 393 1.43 -13.87 -23.52
CA SER A 393 0.93 -15.25 -23.30
C SER A 393 1.50 -15.87 -22.02
N TRP A 394 0.63 -16.44 -21.19
CA TRP A 394 0.98 -17.05 -19.91
C TRP A 394 1.66 -18.42 -20.05
N GLY A 395 1.45 -19.14 -21.15
CA GLY A 395 2.03 -20.46 -21.38
C GLY A 395 1.02 -21.58 -21.65
N PRO A 396 1.40 -22.86 -21.42
CA PRO A 396 2.67 -23.30 -20.80
C PRO A 396 3.93 -22.86 -21.55
N LEU A 397 4.99 -22.51 -20.81
CA LEU A 397 6.24 -21.99 -21.36
C LEU A 397 7.42 -22.94 -21.08
N THR A 398 8.38 -22.98 -22.00
CA THR A 398 9.69 -23.63 -21.79
C THR A 398 10.76 -22.55 -21.71
N TYR A 399 11.41 -22.45 -20.55
CA TYR A 399 12.57 -21.59 -20.33
C TYR A 399 13.85 -22.39 -20.56
N THR A 400 14.74 -21.93 -21.45
CA THR A 400 16.01 -22.59 -21.72
C THR A 400 17.16 -21.77 -21.14
N VAL A 401 17.81 -22.30 -20.09
CA VAL A 401 18.92 -21.64 -19.41
C VAL A 401 20.05 -21.35 -20.40
N GLY A 402 20.53 -20.10 -20.43
CA GLY A 402 21.54 -19.62 -21.37
C GLY A 402 21.01 -19.24 -22.75
N SER A 403 19.68 -19.21 -22.96
CA SER A 403 19.06 -18.77 -24.22
C SER A 403 17.79 -17.93 -24.03
N SER A 404 16.95 -18.28 -23.05
CA SER A 404 15.75 -17.51 -22.69
C SER A 404 16.10 -16.30 -21.84
N GLU A 405 15.38 -15.20 -22.05
CA GLU A 405 15.47 -14.00 -21.21
C GLU A 405 14.57 -14.14 -19.97
N PRO A 406 14.82 -13.42 -18.85
CA PRO A 406 13.95 -13.47 -17.67
C PRO A 406 12.45 -13.25 -17.99
N THR A 407 12.14 -12.41 -18.98
CA THR A 407 10.78 -12.14 -19.47
C THR A 407 10.13 -13.29 -20.24
N ASP A 408 10.82 -14.41 -20.43
CA ASP A 408 10.28 -15.67 -20.96
C ASP A 408 9.88 -16.64 -19.85
N PHE A 409 10.25 -16.37 -18.60
CA PHE A 409 9.77 -17.12 -17.44
C PHE A 409 8.48 -16.46 -16.90
N PRO A 410 7.38 -17.20 -16.70
CA PRO A 410 6.12 -16.60 -16.24
C PRO A 410 6.25 -16.11 -14.80
N MET A 411 5.75 -14.92 -14.48
CA MET A 411 5.75 -14.43 -13.09
C MET A 411 4.92 -15.31 -12.14
N ALA A 412 3.95 -16.05 -12.68
CA ALA A 412 3.06 -16.92 -11.92
C ALA A 412 2.68 -18.16 -12.72
N ALA A 413 2.44 -19.26 -12.01
CA ALA A 413 1.91 -20.48 -12.58
C ALA A 413 0.55 -20.81 -11.93
N PHE A 414 -0.43 -21.13 -12.78
CA PHE A 414 -1.80 -21.42 -12.41
C PHE A 414 -2.14 -22.85 -12.84
N LYS A 415 -2.64 -23.64 -11.90
CA LYS A 415 -3.03 -25.04 -12.10
C LYS A 415 -4.07 -25.16 -13.23
N GLY A 416 -3.72 -25.89 -14.28
CA GLY A 416 -4.59 -26.14 -15.44
C GLY A 416 -4.66 -25.00 -16.47
N VAL A 417 -3.87 -23.93 -16.31
CA VAL A 417 -3.81 -22.82 -17.29
C VAL A 417 -2.47 -22.79 -18.00
N ASN A 418 -1.38 -22.59 -17.25
CA ASN A 418 -0.04 -22.50 -17.80
C ASN A 418 0.98 -23.40 -17.08
N ASP A 419 0.53 -24.21 -16.12
CA ASP A 419 1.36 -25.28 -15.58
C ASP A 419 1.30 -26.55 -16.48
N PRO A 420 2.35 -27.40 -16.47
CA PRO A 420 3.63 -27.18 -15.80
C PRO A 420 4.50 -26.11 -16.49
N VAL A 421 5.31 -25.41 -15.71
CA VAL A 421 6.43 -24.61 -16.23
C VAL A 421 7.59 -25.55 -16.51
N THR A 422 8.19 -25.49 -17.70
CA THR A 422 9.32 -26.35 -18.08
C THR A 422 10.62 -25.55 -18.13
N ILE A 423 11.67 -26.05 -17.49
CA ILE A 423 13.02 -25.49 -17.56
C ILE A 423 13.94 -26.52 -18.22
N LYS A 424 14.66 -26.09 -19.26
CA LYS A 424 15.74 -26.86 -19.87
C LYS A 424 17.07 -26.25 -19.49
N PHE A 425 18.04 -27.07 -19.10
CA PHE A 425 19.39 -26.61 -18.78
C PHE A 425 20.42 -27.66 -19.17
N THR A 426 21.65 -27.20 -19.42
CA THR A 426 22.78 -28.09 -19.72
C THR A 426 23.69 -28.17 -18.50
N ALA A 427 24.03 -29.39 -18.07
CA ALA A 427 24.98 -29.63 -17.00
C ALA A 427 26.28 -30.26 -17.54
N THR A 428 27.39 -29.91 -16.91
CA THR A 428 28.68 -30.57 -17.14
C THR A 428 28.79 -31.85 -16.32
N SER A 429 29.73 -32.74 -16.65
CA SER A 429 30.00 -33.94 -15.84
C SER A 429 30.33 -33.63 -14.37
N SER A 430 30.93 -32.47 -14.07
CA SER A 430 31.19 -32.02 -12.69
C SER A 430 29.93 -31.61 -11.91
N GLN A 431 28.81 -31.34 -12.60
CA GLN A 431 27.54 -30.89 -12.01
C GLN A 431 26.54 -32.04 -11.80
N THR A 432 26.98 -33.29 -11.90
CA THR A 432 26.15 -34.51 -11.72
C THR A 432 26.09 -35.03 -10.26
N GLY A 433 26.72 -34.28 -9.34
CA GLY A 433 26.64 -34.49 -7.90
C GLY A 433 25.23 -34.29 -7.33
N ALA A 434 25.10 -34.40 -6.01
CA ALA A 434 23.87 -33.99 -5.34
C ALA A 434 23.66 -32.48 -5.55
N ALA A 435 22.41 -32.04 -5.58
CA ALA A 435 22.05 -30.64 -5.75
C ALA A 435 20.79 -30.30 -4.94
N THR A 436 20.47 -29.02 -4.87
CA THR A 436 19.19 -28.51 -4.34
C THR A 436 18.55 -27.64 -5.40
N LEU A 437 17.34 -27.99 -5.83
CA LEU A 437 16.48 -27.09 -6.59
C LEU A 437 15.63 -26.30 -5.58
N ARG A 438 15.90 -25.01 -5.48
CA ARG A 438 15.17 -24.08 -4.63
C ARG A 438 14.19 -23.27 -5.47
N ILE A 439 12.91 -23.32 -5.11
CA ILE A 439 11.81 -22.60 -5.76
C ILE A 439 11.28 -21.56 -4.76
N GLY A 440 11.70 -20.32 -4.93
CA GLY A 440 11.18 -19.18 -4.19
C GLY A 440 9.86 -18.70 -4.76
N THR A 441 8.90 -18.43 -3.88
CA THR A 441 7.61 -17.83 -4.23
C THR A 441 7.36 -16.59 -3.38
N THR A 442 6.51 -15.68 -3.85
CA THR A 442 6.14 -14.48 -3.08
C THR A 442 4.76 -14.62 -2.44
N LEU A 443 3.81 -15.24 -3.15
CA LEU A 443 2.41 -15.38 -2.75
C LEU A 443 1.80 -16.65 -3.35
N SER A 444 0.97 -17.32 -2.56
CA SER A 444 0.12 -18.43 -3.01
C SER A 444 -1.37 -18.07 -3.00
N PHE A 445 -2.16 -18.76 -3.81
CA PHE A 445 -3.62 -18.70 -3.79
C PHE A 445 -4.23 -20.10 -3.85
N ALA A 446 -5.33 -20.29 -3.11
CA ALA A 446 -6.09 -21.56 -3.04
C ALA A 446 -5.19 -22.79 -2.79
N GLY A 447 -4.20 -22.65 -1.91
CA GLY A 447 -3.26 -23.70 -1.53
C GLY A 447 -2.31 -24.16 -2.64
N GLY A 448 -2.15 -23.38 -3.71
CA GLY A 448 -1.15 -23.63 -4.75
C GLY A 448 0.26 -23.66 -4.18
N ARG A 449 1.04 -24.67 -4.58
CA ARG A 449 2.47 -24.80 -4.29
C ARG A 449 3.16 -25.66 -5.37
N PRO A 450 4.46 -25.45 -5.61
CA PRO A 450 5.18 -26.20 -6.64
C PRO A 450 5.44 -27.64 -6.21
N GLN A 451 5.31 -28.58 -7.15
CA GLN A 451 5.93 -29.89 -7.11
C GLN A 451 6.81 -30.02 -8.36
N ALA A 452 8.09 -30.33 -8.15
CA ALA A 452 9.07 -30.38 -9.23
C ALA A 452 9.47 -31.83 -9.57
N THR A 453 9.67 -32.08 -10.86
CA THR A 453 10.29 -33.30 -11.39
C THR A 453 11.54 -32.91 -12.15
N ILE A 454 12.66 -33.60 -11.90
CA ILE A 454 13.94 -33.39 -12.58
C ILE A 454 14.31 -34.68 -13.29
N ASN A 455 14.33 -34.66 -14.62
CA ASN A 455 14.42 -35.86 -15.45
C ASN A 455 13.35 -36.89 -15.02
N ASP A 456 13.76 -38.08 -14.57
CA ASP A 456 12.85 -39.13 -14.08
C ASP A 456 12.63 -39.10 -12.55
N TYR A 457 13.20 -38.11 -11.85
CA TYR A 457 13.07 -37.97 -10.39
C TYR A 457 11.96 -36.98 -10.02
N GLU A 458 10.85 -37.50 -9.51
CA GLU A 458 9.75 -36.70 -8.98
C GLU A 458 10.00 -36.37 -7.50
N GLY A 459 9.99 -35.07 -7.18
CA GLY A 459 10.09 -34.59 -5.81
C GLY A 459 8.82 -34.84 -5.00
N SER A 460 8.96 -34.92 -3.67
CA SER A 460 7.82 -35.04 -2.77
C SER A 460 6.89 -33.84 -2.87
N ALA A 461 5.57 -34.08 -2.87
CA ALA A 461 4.56 -33.03 -2.83
C ALA A 461 4.60 -32.23 -1.51
N PRO A 462 4.88 -30.91 -1.53
CA PRO A 462 4.87 -30.10 -0.31
C PRO A 462 3.44 -29.97 0.28
N SER A 463 3.37 -29.75 1.59
CA SER A 463 2.12 -29.41 2.28
C SER A 463 1.53 -28.09 1.75
N ALA A 464 0.22 -27.93 1.86
CA ALA A 464 -0.41 -26.68 1.48
C ALA A 464 0.13 -25.51 2.34
N PRO A 465 0.42 -24.34 1.72
CA PRO A 465 0.81 -23.15 2.46
C PRO A 465 -0.35 -22.60 3.30
N THR A 466 -0.04 -21.68 4.20
CA THR A 466 -1.06 -20.95 4.97
C THR A 466 -1.95 -20.17 4.01
N ASN A 467 -3.27 -20.34 4.15
CA ASN A 467 -4.23 -19.66 3.30
C ASN A 467 -4.54 -18.26 3.83
N LEU A 468 -4.12 -17.22 3.09
CA LEU A 468 -4.43 -15.82 3.41
C LEU A 468 -5.90 -15.42 3.16
N ASN A 469 -6.72 -16.34 2.62
CA ASN A 469 -8.14 -16.13 2.31
C ASN A 469 -8.42 -14.88 1.48
N SER A 470 -7.52 -14.58 0.54
CA SER A 470 -7.57 -13.36 -0.26
C SER A 470 -7.11 -13.62 -1.68
N ARG A 471 -7.80 -13.02 -2.67
CA ARG A 471 -7.25 -12.88 -4.02
C ARG A 471 -6.05 -11.92 -3.97
N GLY A 472 -5.07 -12.11 -4.84
CA GLY A 472 -3.90 -11.24 -4.91
C GLY A 472 -3.41 -11.02 -6.33
N VAL A 473 -3.00 -12.09 -7.01
CA VAL A 473 -2.44 -12.01 -8.38
C VAL A 473 -3.41 -11.38 -9.39
N THR A 474 -4.72 -11.52 -9.21
CA THR A 474 -5.76 -10.90 -10.06
C THR A 474 -6.09 -9.45 -9.66
N ARG A 475 -5.47 -8.93 -8.59
CA ARG A 475 -5.73 -7.60 -8.02
C ARG A 475 -4.43 -6.81 -7.78
N GLY A 476 -3.42 -7.02 -8.62
CA GLY A 476 -2.18 -6.25 -8.59
C GLY A 476 -1.30 -6.44 -7.36
N ALA A 477 -1.49 -7.52 -6.59
CA ALA A 477 -0.68 -7.81 -5.41
C ALA A 477 0.18 -9.07 -5.61
N TYR A 478 1.37 -9.06 -5.00
CA TYR A 478 2.31 -10.18 -5.00
C TYR A 478 2.94 -10.47 -3.64
N ARG A 479 2.80 -9.58 -2.65
CA ARG A 479 3.44 -9.70 -1.35
C ARG A 479 2.66 -10.63 -0.41
N GLY A 480 3.03 -11.91 -0.37
CA GLY A 480 2.49 -12.90 0.55
C GLY A 480 3.48 -13.28 1.65
N LEU A 481 3.46 -14.55 2.05
CA LEU A 481 4.33 -15.09 3.10
C LEU A 481 5.73 -15.47 2.60
N GLY A 482 5.96 -15.48 1.28
CA GLY A 482 7.27 -15.72 0.71
C GLY A 482 7.77 -17.15 0.86
N GLU A 483 6.91 -18.15 0.70
CA GLU A 483 7.28 -19.55 0.88
C GLU A 483 8.39 -19.97 -0.09
N VAL A 484 9.37 -20.73 0.43
CA VAL A 484 10.49 -21.28 -0.33
C VAL A 484 10.44 -22.80 -0.25
N TYR A 485 10.56 -23.46 -1.40
CA TYR A 485 10.46 -24.91 -1.54
C TYR A 485 11.79 -25.48 -2.03
N ASP A 486 12.49 -26.22 -1.18
CA ASP A 486 13.74 -26.90 -1.51
C ASP A 486 13.46 -28.37 -1.86
N LEU A 487 13.93 -28.79 -3.03
CA LEU A 487 13.99 -30.18 -3.45
C LEU A 487 15.44 -30.67 -3.45
N SER A 488 15.76 -31.61 -2.56
CA SER A 488 17.04 -32.31 -2.60
C SER A 488 17.08 -33.26 -3.79
N VAL A 489 18.10 -33.09 -4.64
CA VAL A 489 18.30 -33.85 -5.87
C VAL A 489 19.44 -34.84 -5.65
N PRO A 490 19.19 -36.16 -5.71
CA PRO A 490 20.23 -37.16 -5.54
C PRO A 490 21.32 -37.06 -6.62
N SER A 491 22.56 -37.41 -6.26
CA SER A 491 23.63 -37.54 -7.25
C SER A 491 23.27 -38.57 -8.31
N GLY A 492 23.59 -38.26 -9.57
CA GLY A 492 23.25 -39.07 -10.74
C GLY A 492 21.84 -38.85 -11.29
N THR A 493 20.99 -38.06 -10.63
CA THR A 493 19.72 -37.60 -11.20
C THR A 493 19.96 -36.57 -12.31
N ILE A 494 20.85 -35.61 -12.07
CA ILE A 494 21.34 -34.68 -13.10
C ILE A 494 22.38 -35.43 -13.95
N VAL A 495 22.23 -35.37 -15.27
CA VAL A 495 23.12 -36.00 -16.24
C VAL A 495 23.97 -34.97 -16.97
N GLU A 496 25.13 -35.37 -17.49
CA GLU A 496 25.89 -34.51 -18.40
C GLU A 496 25.10 -34.27 -19.70
N GLY A 497 25.07 -33.02 -20.16
CA GLY A 497 24.26 -32.60 -21.29
C GLY A 497 22.91 -32.02 -20.87
N GLU A 498 21.90 -32.20 -21.71
CA GLU A 498 20.56 -31.61 -21.51
C GLU A 498 19.79 -32.31 -20.39
N ASN A 499 19.20 -31.50 -19.51
CA ASN A 499 18.33 -31.90 -18.41
C ASN A 499 17.01 -31.13 -18.48
N THR A 500 15.95 -31.71 -17.93
CA THR A 500 14.63 -31.08 -17.87
C THR A 500 14.11 -31.02 -16.45
N ILE A 501 13.60 -29.86 -16.06
CA ILE A 501 12.81 -29.67 -14.84
C ILE A 501 11.38 -29.32 -15.27
N THR A 502 10.39 -29.93 -14.64
CA THR A 502 8.99 -29.50 -14.74
C THR A 502 8.50 -29.06 -13.36
N ILE A 503 7.84 -27.92 -13.28
CA ILE A 503 7.25 -27.36 -12.07
C ILE A 503 5.73 -27.34 -12.26
N SER A 504 5.03 -28.24 -11.59
CA SER A 504 3.57 -28.32 -11.59
C SER A 504 3.00 -27.63 -10.36
N ILE A 505 1.82 -27.02 -10.46
CA ILE A 505 1.15 -26.40 -9.32
C ILE A 505 0.11 -27.35 -8.76
N ILE A 506 0.40 -27.89 -7.58
CA ILE A 506 -0.49 -28.85 -6.93
C ILE A 506 -1.41 -28.15 -5.94
N SER A 507 -2.68 -28.56 -5.92
CA SER A 507 -3.65 -28.21 -4.88
C SER A 507 -4.82 -29.18 -4.82
N GLY A 508 -5.36 -29.35 -3.60
CA GLY A 508 -6.64 -30.04 -3.39
C GLY A 508 -7.84 -29.17 -3.78
N SER A 509 -7.63 -27.87 -3.95
CA SER A 509 -8.62 -26.93 -4.44
C SER A 509 -8.67 -26.89 -5.99
N SER A 510 -9.69 -26.23 -6.49
CA SER A 510 -9.92 -25.92 -7.91
C SER A 510 -10.47 -24.51 -8.05
N GLY A 511 -10.32 -23.93 -9.24
CA GLY A 511 -10.92 -22.66 -9.61
C GLY A 511 -10.80 -22.46 -11.12
N ASP A 512 -11.54 -21.50 -11.64
CA ASP A 512 -11.56 -21.20 -13.07
C ASP A 512 -10.41 -20.24 -13.42
N GLU A 513 -9.69 -20.54 -14.50
CA GLU A 513 -8.62 -19.70 -15.06
C GLU A 513 -7.66 -19.14 -13.98
N PHE A 514 -7.63 -17.82 -13.80
CA PHE A 514 -6.72 -17.12 -12.88
C PHE A 514 -7.15 -17.20 -11.40
N LEU A 515 -8.32 -17.79 -11.12
CA LEU A 515 -8.74 -18.21 -9.79
C LEU A 515 -8.43 -19.70 -9.52
N ALA A 516 -7.80 -20.40 -10.46
CA ALA A 516 -7.20 -21.70 -10.16
C ALA A 516 -6.06 -21.53 -9.13
N PRO A 517 -5.75 -22.58 -8.34
CA PRO A 517 -4.61 -22.57 -7.44
C PRO A 517 -3.34 -22.15 -8.15
N ASN A 518 -2.62 -21.19 -7.55
CA ASN A 518 -1.47 -20.56 -8.19
C ASN A 518 -0.41 -20.13 -7.18
N VAL A 519 0.78 -19.87 -7.71
CA VAL A 519 1.89 -19.21 -7.01
C VAL A 519 2.46 -18.10 -7.88
N ILE A 520 2.98 -17.06 -7.25
CA ILE A 520 3.85 -16.06 -7.85
C ILE A 520 5.29 -16.41 -7.51
N PHE A 521 6.18 -16.41 -8.50
CA PHE A 521 7.59 -16.75 -8.33
C PHE A 521 8.41 -15.55 -7.83
N ASP A 522 9.44 -15.85 -7.05
CA ASP A 522 10.49 -14.93 -6.61
C ASP A 522 11.79 -15.23 -7.38
N CYS A 523 12.39 -16.38 -7.09
CA CYS A 523 13.61 -16.85 -7.74
C CYS A 523 13.60 -18.39 -7.85
N ILE A 524 14.16 -18.92 -8.93
CA ILE A 524 14.44 -20.37 -9.08
C ILE A 524 15.95 -20.55 -9.16
N GLU A 525 16.51 -21.36 -8.27
CA GLU A 525 17.95 -21.63 -8.26
C GLU A 525 18.24 -23.12 -8.11
N LEU A 526 19.16 -23.63 -8.90
CA LEU A 526 19.73 -24.96 -8.74
C LEU A 526 21.19 -24.82 -8.34
N PHE A 527 21.57 -25.36 -7.19
CA PHE A 527 22.93 -25.25 -6.63
C PHE A 527 23.40 -26.55 -5.97
N GLN A 528 24.70 -26.69 -5.76
CA GLN A 528 25.34 -27.85 -5.10
C GLN A 528 25.96 -27.52 -3.75
#